data_AF-A0AA38H9Y5-F1
#
_entry.id   AF-A0AA38H9Y5-F1
#
_cell.length_a   1.000
_cell.length_b   1.000
_cell.length_c   1.000
_cell.angle_alpha   90.00
_cell.angle_beta   90.00
_cell.angle_gamma   90.00
#
_symmetry.space_group_name_H-M   'P 1'
#
loop_
_entity.id
_entity.type
_entity.pdbx_description
1 polymer ?
#
loop_
_entity_poly.entity_id
_entity_poly.type
_entity_poly.pdbx_seq_one_letter_code
_entity_poly.pdbx_strand_id
1 'polypeptide(L)'
;QAELRYTLNTQLEQLHMRYTGTGHPDTTKYEWLTHQHRDTAAAIVGHPPLMAYVALADGECQARARFEVMERMVQPCGKPPGKTDE
;
A
#
# COMPACT_ATOMS: atom_id res chain seq x y z
N GLN A 1 0.62 28.47 -20.75
CA GLN A 1 -0.09 27.83 -19.61
C GLN A 1 -0.43 26.36 -19.87
N ALA A 2 -0.94 25.97 -21.04
CA ALA A 2 -1.25 24.56 -21.35
C ALA A 2 -0.02 23.64 -21.35
N GLU A 3 1.09 24.10 -21.92
CA GLU A 3 2.37 23.37 -21.95
C GLU A 3 2.89 23.05 -20.54
N LEU A 4 2.84 24.02 -19.62
CA LEU A 4 3.28 23.84 -18.22
C LEU A 4 2.45 22.76 -17.49
N ARG A 5 1.14 22.69 -17.76
CA ARG A 5 0.26 21.64 -17.20
C ARG A 5 0.58 20.27 -17.79
N TYR A 6 0.88 20.20 -19.08
CA TYR A 6 1.28 18.97 -19.73
C TYR A 6 2.60 18.42 -19.17
N THR A 7 3.61 19.28 -19.00
CA THR A 7 4.89 18.89 -18.39
C THR A 7 4.71 18.44 -16.94
N LEU A 8 3.84 19.09 -16.17
CA LEU A 8 3.54 18.66 -14.80
C LEU A 8 2.89 17.28 -14.74
N ASN A 9 1.89 17.02 -15.59
CA ASN A 9 1.18 15.73 -15.61
C ASN A 9 2.12 14.58 -15.99
N THR A 10 2.97 14.79 -17.01
CA THR A 10 3.96 13.78 -17.42
C THR A 10 5.00 13.50 -16.35
N GLN A 11 5.43 14.51 -15.58
CA GLN A 11 6.32 14.30 -14.43
C GLN A 11 5.63 13.50 -13.31
N LEU A 12 4.35 13.78 -13.03
CA LEU A 12 3.58 13.05 -12.02
C LEU A 12 3.35 11.59 -12.43
N GLU A 13 3.02 11.33 -13.69
CA GLU A 13 2.89 9.98 -14.25
C GLU A 13 4.21 9.19 -14.12
N GLN A 14 5.35 9.83 -14.37
CA GLN A 14 6.66 9.20 -14.15
C GLN A 14 6.88 8.79 -12.70
N LEU A 15 6.42 9.59 -11.72
CA LEU A 15 6.50 9.23 -10.30
C LEU A 15 5.57 8.08 -9.96
N HIS A 16 4.32 8.09 -10.44
CA HIS A 16 3.37 6.98 -10.25
C HIS A 16 3.92 5.64 -10.78
N MET A 17 4.66 5.66 -11.91
CA MET A 17 5.28 4.45 -12.47
C MET A 17 6.46 3.92 -11.65
N ARG A 18 7.23 4.81 -11.02
CA ARG A 18 8.44 4.43 -10.26
C ARG A 18 8.14 4.06 -8.81
N TYR A 19 7.22 4.80 -8.19
CA TYR A 19 6.96 4.74 -6.76
C TYR A 19 5.47 4.47 -6.54
N THR A 20 5.14 3.18 -6.44
CA THR A 20 3.81 2.71 -6.07
C THR A 20 3.37 3.37 -4.76
N GLY A 21 2.18 3.97 -4.73
CA GLY A 21 1.65 4.70 -3.57
C GLY A 21 1.90 6.20 -3.59
N THR A 22 2.55 6.73 -4.63
CA THR A 22 2.56 8.19 -4.89
C THR A 22 1.11 8.66 -5.06
N GLY A 23 0.69 9.63 -4.25
CA GLY A 23 -0.67 10.17 -4.26
C GLY A 23 -0.86 11.36 -5.19
N HIS A 24 -2.13 11.69 -5.45
CA HIS A 24 -2.58 12.87 -6.19
C HIS A 24 -3.81 13.49 -5.49
N PRO A 25 -4.25 14.71 -5.85
CA PRO A 25 -5.35 15.39 -5.17
C PRO A 25 -6.67 14.60 -5.11
N ASP A 26 -6.91 13.74 -6.10
CA ASP A 26 -8.13 12.92 -6.17
C ASP A 26 -7.95 11.51 -5.58
N THR A 27 -6.83 11.23 -4.90
CA THR A 27 -6.62 9.94 -4.24
C THR A 27 -7.69 9.72 -3.17
N THR A 28 -8.42 8.62 -3.32
CA THR A 28 -9.50 8.27 -2.41
C THR A 28 -8.96 7.81 -1.06
N LYS A 29 -9.78 7.94 -0.01
CA LYS A 29 -9.46 7.38 1.31
C LYS A 29 -9.13 5.90 1.24
N TYR A 30 -9.82 5.14 0.39
CA TYR A 30 -9.59 3.71 0.23
C TYR A 30 -8.20 3.42 -0.36
N GLU A 31 -7.80 4.13 -1.43
CA GLU A 31 -6.48 3.97 -2.05
C GLU A 31 -5.36 4.31 -1.05
N TRP A 32 -5.48 5.46 -0.37
CA TRP A 32 -4.50 5.90 0.62
C TRP A 32 -4.31 4.89 1.76
N LEU A 33 -5.41 4.39 2.34
CA LEU A 33 -5.35 3.38 3.40
C LEU A 33 -4.78 2.06 2.89
N THR A 34 -5.16 1.63 1.68
CA THR A 34 -4.64 0.38 1.09
C THR A 34 -3.12 0.44 0.92
N HIS A 35 -2.58 1.58 0.48
CA HIS A 35 -1.14 1.80 0.39
C HIS A 35 -0.47 1.73 1.77
N GLN A 36 -0.98 2.45 2.78
CA GLN A 36 -0.41 2.41 4.13
C GLN A 36 -0.37 0.99 4.73
N HIS A 37 -1.43 0.19 4.55
CA HIS A 37 -1.46 -1.18 5.08
C HIS A 37 -0.45 -2.08 4.36
N ARG A 38 -0.28 -1.92 3.04
CA ARG A 38 0.72 -2.65 2.27
C ARG A 38 2.14 -2.26 2.67
N ASP A 39 2.40 -0.97 2.88
CA ASP A 39 3.71 -0.49 3.34
C ASP A 39 4.04 -1.02 4.73
N THR A 40 3.05 -1.05 5.63
CA THR A 40 3.21 -1.61 6.98
C THR A 40 3.50 -3.11 6.91
N ALA A 41 2.75 -3.87 6.12
CA ALA A 41 2.98 -5.30 5.93
C ALA A 41 4.37 -5.58 5.32
N ALA A 42 4.78 -4.78 4.32
CA ALA A 42 6.10 -4.88 3.71
C ALA A 42 7.21 -4.58 4.74
N ALA A 43 7.03 -3.58 5.61
CA ALA A 43 7.96 -3.28 6.69
C ALA A 43 8.06 -4.42 7.71
N ILE A 44 6.94 -5.03 8.11
CA ILE A 44 6.93 -6.19 9.02
C ILE A 44 7.72 -7.35 8.42
N VAL A 45 7.45 -7.70 7.15
CA VAL A 45 8.12 -8.80 6.46
C VAL A 45 9.61 -8.51 6.19
N GLY A 46 9.95 -7.25 5.90
CA GLY A 46 11.31 -6.82 5.56
C GLY A 46 12.25 -6.67 6.76
N HIS A 47 11.72 -6.51 7.97
CA HIS A 47 12.51 -6.31 9.19
C HIS A 47 12.42 -7.56 10.09
N PRO A 48 13.50 -8.37 10.19
CA PRO A 48 13.49 -9.59 10.99
C PRO A 48 13.04 -9.41 12.46
N PRO A 49 13.40 -8.32 13.17
CA PRO A 49 12.92 -8.12 14.54
C PRO A 49 11.41 -7.91 14.62
N LEU A 50 10.81 -7.20 13.66
CA LEU A 50 9.36 -6.99 13.62
C LEU A 50 8.63 -8.30 13.28
N MET A 51 9.15 -9.06 12.31
CA MET A 51 8.58 -10.36 11.97
C MET A 51 8.65 -11.35 13.15
N ALA A 52 9.76 -11.36 13.88
CA ALA A 52 9.93 -12.19 15.07
C ALA A 52 8.97 -11.77 16.20
N TYR A 53 8.78 -10.47 16.39
CA TYR A 53 7.82 -9.95 17.38
C TYR A 53 6.39 -10.38 17.06
N VAL A 54 5.96 -10.25 15.80
CA VAL A 54 4.62 -10.68 15.36
C VAL A 54 4.44 -12.19 15.53
N ALA A 55 5.40 -12.99 15.06
CA ALA A 55 5.33 -14.45 15.19
C ALA A 55 5.27 -14.91 16.65
N LEU A 56 6.01 -14.24 17.55
CA LEU A 56 5.98 -14.52 18.98
C LEU A 56 4.64 -14.15 19.61
N ALA A 57 4.07 -13.00 19.23
CA ALA A 57 2.77 -12.53 19.74
C ALA A 57 1.63 -13.49 19.35
N ASP A 58 1.64 -13.99 18.11
CA ASP A 58 0.63 -14.92 17.60
C ASP A 58 0.90 -16.39 18.00
N GLY A 59 2.09 -16.68 18.55
CA GLY A 59 2.47 -18.04 18.96
C GLY A 59 2.72 -18.99 17.79
N GLU A 60 3.07 -18.46 16.62
CA GLU A 60 3.24 -19.23 15.38
C GLU A 60 4.70 -19.28 14.93
N CYS A 61 5.00 -20.21 14.01
CA CYS A 61 6.32 -20.21 13.37
C CYS A 61 6.46 -18.99 12.44
N GLN A 62 7.67 -18.44 12.35
CA GLN A 62 7.93 -17.23 11.54
C GLN A 62 7.54 -17.39 10.07
N ALA A 63 7.65 -18.61 9.52
CA ALA A 63 7.25 -18.88 8.14
C ALA A 63 5.73 -18.72 7.94
N ARG A 64 4.93 -19.17 8.90
CA ARG A 64 3.47 -19.05 8.84
C ARG A 64 3.02 -17.61 9.06
N ALA A 65 3.52 -16.95 10.09
CA ALA A 65 3.21 -15.53 10.33
C ALA A 65 3.61 -14.66 9.12
N ARG A 66 4.75 -14.95 8.48
CA ARG A 66 5.16 -14.26 7.23
C ARG A 66 4.16 -14.51 6.09
N PHE A 67 3.71 -15.75 5.90
CA PHE A 67 2.70 -16.09 4.90
C PHE A 67 1.40 -15.32 5.13
N GLU A 68 0.89 -15.31 6.36
CA GLU A 68 -0.35 -14.60 6.71
C GLU A 68 -0.24 -13.08 6.50
N VAL A 69 0.89 -12.48 6.87
CA VAL A 69 1.13 -11.05 6.61
C VAL A 69 1.15 -10.74 5.11
N MET A 70 1.77 -11.60 4.29
CA MET A 70 1.80 -11.43 2.83
C MET A 70 0.41 -11.64 2.21
N GLU A 71 -0.38 -12.59 2.70
CA GLU A 71 -1.75 -12.83 2.21
C GLU A 71 -2.66 -11.61 2.46
N ARG A 72 -2.52 -10.96 3.63
CA ARG A 72 -3.26 -9.74 3.97
C ARG A 72 -2.98 -8.56 3.02
N MET A 73 -1.87 -8.57 2.26
CA MET A 73 -1.53 -7.49 1.33
C MET A 73 -2.45 -7.41 0.10
N VAL A 74 -3.15 -8.50 -0.25
CA VAL A 74 -4.03 -8.53 -1.43
C VAL A 74 -5.14 -7.51 -1.29
N GLN A 75 -5.85 -7.56 -0.16
CA GLN A 75 -7.01 -6.71 0.11
C GLN A 75 -7.08 -6.31 1.61
N PRO A 76 -6.13 -5.50 2.10
CA PRO A 76 -6.02 -5.19 3.53
C PRO A 76 -7.18 -4.36 4.07
N CYS A 77 -7.84 -3.57 3.21
CA CYS A 77 -8.93 -2.68 3.59
C CYS A 77 -10.32 -3.18 3.12
N GLY A 78 -10.44 -4.46 2.75
CA GLY A 78 -11.68 -5.02 2.22
C GLY A 78 -12.01 -4.55 0.80
N LYS A 79 -13.27 -4.73 0.38
CA LYS A 79 -13.69 -4.35 -0.98
C LYS A 79 -13.67 -2.83 -1.16
N PRO A 80 -13.22 -2.32 -2.33
CA PRO A 80 -13.30 -0.91 -2.61
C PRO A 80 -14.75 -0.42 -2.49
N PRO A 81 -14.96 0.82 -2.02
CA PRO A 81 -16.30 1.40 -2.01
C PRO A 81 -16.87 1.37 -3.44
N GLY A 82 -18.18 1.11 -3.56
CA GLY A 82 -18.86 1.24 -4.84
C GLY A 82 -18.66 2.65 -5.39
N LYS A 83 -18.62 2.80 -6.72
CA LYS A 83 -18.64 4.13 -7.32
C LYS A 83 -19.92 4.82 -6.85
N THR A 84 -19.76 5.92 -6.11
CA THR A 84 -20.87 6.86 -5.92
C THR A 84 -21.10 7.48 -7.28
N ASP A 85 -22.23 7.16 -7.90
CA ASP A 85 -22.71 7.87 -9.08
C ASP A 85 -22.99 9.33 -8.67
N GLU A 86 -22.06 10.23 -8.97
CA GLU A 86 -22.33 11.64 -9.26
C GLU A 86 -22.08 11.88 -10.75
#